data_AF-A0AAP2MKM4-F1
#
_entry.id   AF-A0AAP2MKM4-F1
#
_cell.length_a   1.000
_cell.length_b   1.000
_cell.length_c   1.000
_cell.angle_alpha   90.00
_cell.angle_beta   90.00
_cell.angle_gamma   90.00
#
_symmetry.space_group_name_H-M   'P 1'
#
loop_
_entity.id
_entity.type
_entity.pdbx_description
1 polymer ?
#
loop_
_entity_poly.entity_id
_entity_poly.type
_entity_poly.pdbx_seq_one_letter_code
_entity_poly.pdbx_strand_id
1 'polypeptide(L)'
;MHATVDAHALRTALLRLKPRRSRFRSLHEPSVEVTAGGTALVMMGTLDSSASVAAVVSQAGTAHIPLEAVSRLLATYAKGTSVVIRSEPGKVWFDKFSLTSTGER
;
A
#
# COMPACT_ATOMS: atom_id res chain seq x y z
N MET A 1 -2.71 11.74 3.16
CA MET A 1 -2.45 10.60 4.09
C MET A 1 -1.02 10.69 4.60
N HIS A 2 -0.78 10.47 5.89
CA HIS A 2 0.54 10.31 6.49
C HIS A 2 0.50 9.29 7.64
N ALA A 3 1.30 8.21 7.55
CA ALA A 3 1.31 7.15 8.55
C ALA A 3 2.65 6.42 8.60
N THR A 4 2.99 5.85 9.77
CA THR A 4 4.17 5.00 9.96
C THR A 4 3.74 3.56 10.22
N VAL A 5 4.35 2.59 9.54
CA VAL A 5 3.96 1.17 9.59
C VAL A 5 5.17 0.25 9.45
N ASP A 6 5.12 -0.94 10.04
CA ASP A 6 6.14 -1.97 9.82
C ASP A 6 6.15 -2.44 8.35
N ALA A 7 7.31 -2.35 7.70
CA ALA A 7 7.47 -2.65 6.28
C ALA A 7 7.09 -4.09 5.94
N HIS A 8 7.45 -5.03 6.82
CA HIS A 8 7.26 -6.45 6.59
C HIS A 8 5.79 -6.86 6.78
N ALA A 9 5.13 -6.32 7.80
CA ALA A 9 3.71 -6.49 8.05
C ALA A 9 2.88 -5.92 6.90
N LEU A 10 3.21 -4.71 6.44
CA LEU A 10 2.56 -4.10 5.27
C LEU A 10 2.74 -4.95 4.02
N ARG A 11 3.97 -5.39 3.72
CA ARG A 11 4.24 -6.26 2.57
C ARG A 11 3.45 -7.56 2.65
N THR A 12 3.39 -8.17 3.83
CA THR A 12 2.65 -9.42 4.05
C THR A 12 1.16 -9.23 3.81
N ALA A 13 0.60 -8.12 4.28
CA ALA A 13 -0.79 -7.77 4.04
C ALA A 13 -1.07 -7.55 2.54
N LEU A 14 -0.23 -6.79 1.84
CA LEU A 14 -0.35 -6.56 0.39
C LEU A 14 -0.26 -7.86 -0.42
N LEU A 15 0.65 -8.77 -0.06
CA LEU A 15 0.77 -10.06 -0.76
C LEU A 15 -0.48 -10.94 -0.61
N ARG A 16 -1.26 -10.79 0.47
CA ARG A 16 -2.56 -11.48 0.63
C ARG A 16 -3.63 -10.93 -0.30
N LEU A 17 -3.52 -9.66 -0.67
CA LEU A 17 -4.41 -8.98 -1.61
C LEU A 17 -4.03 -9.22 -3.07
N LYS A 18 -2.86 -9.82 -3.33
CA LYS A 18 -2.42 -10.11 -4.70
C LYS A 18 -3.35 -11.17 -5.31
N PRO A 19 -4.02 -10.89 -6.44
CA PRO A 19 -4.85 -11.88 -7.11
C PRO A 19 -4.02 -13.10 -7.50
N ARG A 20 -4.43 -14.29 -7.06
CA ARG A 20 -3.63 -15.54 -7.16
C ARG A 20 -3.34 -16.03 -8.57
N ARG A 21 -4.01 -15.49 -9.59
CA ARG A 21 -3.74 -15.64 -11.03
C ARG A 21 -4.92 -14.98 -11.72
N SER A 22 -4.73 -13.77 -12.24
CA SER A 22 -5.75 -13.21 -13.13
C SER A 22 -5.70 -13.99 -14.44
N ARG A 23 -6.76 -14.75 -14.75
CA ARG A 23 -7.00 -15.30 -16.10
C ARG A 23 -7.25 -14.19 -17.14
N PHE A 24 -7.41 -12.95 -16.67
CA PHE A 24 -7.48 -11.76 -17.51
C PHE A 24 -6.13 -11.04 -17.44
N ARG A 25 -5.43 -11.01 -18.56
CA ARG A 25 -4.18 -10.27 -18.75
C ARG A 25 -4.50 -8.77 -18.75
N SER A 26 -4.83 -8.20 -17.58
CA SER A 26 -4.92 -6.75 -17.40
C SER A 26 -3.55 -6.17 -17.75
N LEU A 27 -3.52 -5.22 -18.68
CA LEU A 27 -2.32 -4.47 -19.06
C LEU A 27 -1.89 -3.49 -17.97
N HIS A 28 -2.73 -3.26 -16.96
CA HIS A 28 -2.48 -2.33 -15.85
C HIS A 28 -2.07 -3.07 -14.58
N GLU A 29 -1.04 -2.53 -13.92
CA GLU A 29 -0.58 -2.98 -12.60
C GLU A 29 -1.75 -2.91 -11.60
N PRO A 30 -2.00 -3.97 -10.80
CA PRO A 30 -3.07 -3.93 -9.80
C PRO A 30 -2.75 -2.89 -8.73
N SER A 31 -3.68 -1.97 -8.50
CA SER A 31 -3.62 -1.02 -7.39
C SER A 31 -4.52 -1.46 -6.24
N VAL A 32 -4.18 -1.03 -5.03
CA VAL A 32 -4.95 -1.24 -3.81
C VAL A 32 -5.24 0.12 -3.19
N GLU A 33 -6.49 0.34 -2.80
CA GLU A 33 -6.86 1.53 -2.02
C GLU A 33 -6.47 1.30 -0.56
N VAL A 34 -5.72 2.25 0.00
CA VAL A 34 -5.24 2.23 1.37
C VAL A 34 -5.81 3.43 2.11
N THR A 35 -6.62 3.16 3.12
CA THR A 35 -7.19 4.15 4.02
C THR A 35 -6.41 4.15 5.33
N ALA A 36 -5.82 5.28 5.70
CA ALA A 36 -5.27 5.49 7.03
C ALA A 36 -6.31 6.11 7.96
N GLY A 37 -6.59 5.44 9.08
CA GLY A 37 -7.52 5.92 10.09
C GLY A 37 -7.26 5.30 11.46
N GLY A 38 -7.44 6.07 12.53
CA GLY A 38 -7.19 5.62 13.89
C GLY A 38 -5.77 5.08 14.08
N THR A 39 -5.65 3.79 14.35
CA THR A 39 -4.39 3.08 14.62
C THR A 39 -4.04 2.05 13.54
N ALA A 40 -4.63 2.15 12.35
CA ALA A 40 -4.43 1.16 11.29
C ALA A 40 -4.43 1.75 9.88
N LEU A 41 -3.79 1.01 8.97
CA LEU A 41 -4.02 1.11 7.53
C LEU A 41 -4.96 -0.01 7.12
N VAL A 42 -6.07 0.33 6.47
CA VAL A 42 -7.02 -0.60 5.89
C VAL A 42 -6.82 -0.60 4.38
N MET A 43 -6.59 -1.78 3.81
CA MET A 43 -6.32 -1.99 2.39
C MET A 43 -7.48 -2.75 1.75
N MET A 44 -8.04 -2.21 0.68
CA MET A 44 -9.16 -2.77 -0.08
C MET A 44 -8.69 -3.22 -1.47
N GLY A 45 -8.79 -4.53 -1.74
CA GLY A 45 -8.48 -5.13 -3.04
C GLY A 45 -9.69 -5.24 -3.98
N THR A 46 -9.52 -5.93 -5.12
CA THR A 46 -10.48 -5.92 -6.23
C THR A 46 -11.64 -6.92 -6.16
N LEU A 47 -11.60 -7.91 -5.27
CA LEU A 47 -12.58 -9.02 -5.18
C LEU A 47 -12.74 -9.48 -3.72
N ASP A 48 -13.36 -8.65 -2.88
CA ASP A 48 -13.67 -8.92 -1.46
C ASP A 48 -12.47 -9.19 -0.53
N SER A 49 -11.25 -9.07 -1.04
CA SER A 49 -10.05 -9.18 -0.23
C SER A 49 -9.78 -7.84 0.45
N SER A 50 -9.78 -7.85 1.78
CA SER A 50 -9.31 -6.72 2.58
C SER A 50 -8.20 -7.18 3.53
N ALA A 51 -7.33 -6.26 3.90
CA ALA A 51 -6.29 -6.49 4.89
C ALA A 51 -6.12 -5.24 5.74
N SER A 52 -5.78 -5.41 7.01
CA SER A 52 -5.42 -4.31 7.88
C SER A 52 -4.06 -4.54 8.51
N VAL A 53 -3.34 -3.46 8.76
CA VAL A 53 -2.06 -3.47 9.46
C VAL A 53 -2.03 -2.34 10.47
N ALA A 54 -1.49 -2.61 11.66
CA ALA A 54 -1.31 -1.61 12.69
C ALA A 54 -0.36 -0.51 12.18
N ALA A 55 -0.72 0.74 12.41
CA ALA A 55 0.05 1.89 11.99
C ALA A 55 -0.14 3.06 12.94
N VAL A 56 0.86 3.93 12.99
CA VAL A 56 0.76 5.23 13.65
C VAL A 56 0.32 6.23 12.60
N VAL A 57 -0.97 6.59 12.60
CA VAL A 57 -1.54 7.52 11.63
C VAL A 57 -1.45 8.93 12.19
N SER A 58 -0.63 9.78 11.57
CA SER A 58 -0.55 11.20 11.95
C SER A 58 -1.47 12.08 11.11
N GLN A 59 -1.82 11.65 9.89
CA GLN A 59 -2.81 12.32 9.05
C GLN A 59 -3.64 11.27 8.31
N ALA A 60 -4.94 11.21 8.63
CA ALA A 60 -5.88 10.33 7.95
C ALA A 60 -5.97 10.66 6.44
N GLY A 61 -6.43 9.69 5.67
CA GLY A 61 -6.69 9.87 4.24
C GLY A 61 -6.55 8.57 3.47
N THR A 62 -6.90 8.64 2.20
CA THR A 62 -6.85 7.52 1.27
C THR A 62 -5.71 7.70 0.26
N ALA A 63 -5.19 6.59 -0.24
CA ALA A 63 -4.16 6.56 -1.27
C ALA A 63 -4.31 5.29 -2.13
N HIS A 64 -4.07 5.39 -3.43
CA HIS A 64 -3.97 4.22 -4.30
C HIS A 64 -2.52 3.81 -4.47
N ILE A 65 -2.24 2.54 -4.20
CA ILE A 65 -0.88 2.02 -4.09
C ILE A 65 -0.68 0.91 -5.14
N PRO A 66 0.32 1.03 -6.04
CA PRO A 66 0.64 0.01 -7.04
C PRO A 66 1.24 -1.22 -6.35
N LEU A 67 0.49 -2.33 -6.36
CA LEU A 67 0.76 -3.45 -5.46
C LEU A 67 2.08 -4.16 -5.77
N GLU A 68 2.48 -4.27 -7.04
CA GLU A 68 3.74 -4.93 -7.37
C GLU A 68 4.95 -4.08 -7.04
N ALA A 69 4.95 -2.82 -7.46
CA ALA A 69 6.03 -1.87 -7.20
C ALA A 69 6.28 -1.72 -5.70
N VAL A 70 5.21 -1.59 -4.92
CA VAL A 70 5.29 -1.43 -3.46
C VAL A 70 5.73 -2.72 -2.79
N SER A 71 5.22 -3.88 -3.20
CA SER A 71 5.65 -5.16 -2.63
C SER A 71 7.14 -5.44 -2.88
N ARG A 72 7.68 -5.00 -4.02
CA ARG A 72 9.12 -5.07 -4.33
C ARG A 72 9.93 -4.09 -3.50
N LEU A 73 9.47 -2.84 -3.40
CA LEU A 73 10.10 -1.83 -2.57
C LEU A 73 10.17 -2.26 -1.10
N LEU A 74 9.06 -2.70 -0.51
CA LEU A 74 9.03 -3.16 0.88
C LEU A 74 9.88 -4.41 1.12
N ALA A 75 10.24 -5.17 0.07
CA ALA A 75 11.12 -6.31 0.19
C ALA A 75 12.60 -5.92 0.41
N THR A 76 12.98 -4.68 0.11
CA THR A 76 14.36 -4.20 0.32
C THR A 76 14.62 -3.74 1.75
N TYR A 77 13.57 -3.58 2.56
CA TYR A 77 13.67 -3.17 3.95
C TYR A 77 14.01 -4.36 4.84
N ALA A 78 14.83 -4.11 5.86
CA ALA A 78 15.12 -5.10 6.89
C ALA A 78 13.86 -5.40 7.72
N LYS A 79 13.83 -6.60 8.33
CA LYS A 79 12.72 -7.00 9.20
C LYS A 79 12.67 -6.08 10.43
N GLY A 80 11.47 -5.62 10.80
CA GLY A 80 11.27 -4.69 11.92
C GLY A 80 11.51 -3.22 11.57
N THR A 81 11.85 -2.90 10.32
CA THR A 81 11.95 -1.51 9.88
C THR A 81 10.57 -0.91 9.72
N SER A 82 10.35 0.24 10.36
CA SER A 82 9.17 1.08 10.13
C SER A 82 9.40 1.99 8.94
N VAL A 83 8.37 2.15 8.11
CA VAL A 83 8.36 2.98 6.90
C VAL A 83 7.30 4.05 7.06
N VAL A 84 7.65 5.28 6.66
CA VAL A 84 6.71 6.40 6.61
C VAL A 84 6.05 6.42 5.23
N ILE A 85 4.72 6.38 5.22
CA ILE A 85 3.92 6.52 4.02
C ILE A 85 3.30 7.91 3.99
N ARG A 86 3.52 8.63 2.89
CA ARG A 86 2.88 9.93 2.64
C ARG A 86 2.21 9.92 1.27
N SER A 87 0.95 10.33 1.22
CA SER A 87 0.23 10.49 -0.05
C SER A 87 0.05 11.95 -0.38
N GLU A 88 0.35 12.27 -1.63
CA GLU A 88 0.15 13.56 -2.31
C GLU A 88 -0.69 13.32 -3.58
N PRO A 89 -1.29 14.35 -4.18
CA PRO A 89 -1.94 14.21 -5.49
C PRO A 89 -1.01 13.55 -6.52
N GLY A 90 -1.49 12.50 -7.18
CA GLY A 90 -0.75 11.69 -8.14
C GLY A 90 0.45 10.87 -7.61
N LYS A 91 0.84 10.95 -6.33
CA LYS A 91 2.05 10.27 -5.80
C LYS A 91 1.88 9.69 -4.40
N VAL A 92 2.48 8.52 -4.18
CA VAL A 92 2.66 7.95 -2.85
C VAL A 92 4.14 7.79 -2.58
N TRP A 93 4.55 8.27 -1.41
CA TRP A 93 5.91 8.23 -0.91
C TRP A 93 6.04 7.17 0.17
N PHE A 94 7.14 6.43 0.12
CA PHE A 94 7.61 5.50 1.13
C PHE A 94 9.01 5.95 1.55
N ASP A 95 9.11 6.61 2.70
CA ASP A 95 10.27 7.38 3.13
C ASP A 95 10.73 8.38 2.06
N LYS A 96 11.79 8.03 1.32
CA LYS A 96 12.41 8.84 0.25
C LYS A 96 12.03 8.37 -1.15
N PHE A 97 11.40 7.21 -1.28
CA PHE A 97 11.00 6.63 -2.56
C PHE A 97 9.61 7.15 -2.95
N SER A 98 9.47 7.66 -4.17
CA SER A 98 8.16 8.03 -4.71
C SER A 98 7.70 7.01 -5.75
N LEU A 99 6.41 6.73 -5.73
CA LEU A 99 5.72 5.90 -6.71
C LEU A 99 4.50 6.67 -7.23
N THR A 100 4.24 6.54 -8.52
CA THR A 100 3.07 7.15 -9.15
C THR A 100 1.80 6.44 -8.68
N SER A 101 0.86 7.19 -8.15
CA SER A 101 -0.48 6.70 -7.81
C SER A 101 -1.32 6.69 -9.08
N THR A 102 -1.82 5.52 -9.50
CA THR A 102 -2.66 5.39 -10.71
C THR A 102 -4.15 5.64 -10.45
N GLY A 103 -4.49 6.31 -9.33
CA GLY A 103 -5.87 6.53 -8.90
C GLY A 103 -6.53 7.84 -9.36
N GLU A 104 -5.85 8.70 -10.12
CA GLU A 104 -6.45 9.92 -10.68
C GLU A 104 -7.01 9.63 -12.09
N ARG A 105 -8.20 9.05 -12.15
CA ARG A 105 -9.14 9.19 -13.26
C ARG A 105 -10.57 9.22 -12.75
#